data_AF-A0A8B9Z0R3-F1
#
_entry.id   AF-A0A8B9Z0R3-F1
#
_cell.length_a   1.000
_cell.length_b   1.000
_cell.length_c   1.000
_cell.angle_alpha   90.00
_cell.angle_beta   90.00
_cell.angle_gamma   90.00
#
_symmetry.space_group_name_H-M   'P 1'
#
loop_
_entity.id
_entity.type
_entity.pdbx_description
1 polymer ?
#
loop_
_entity_poly.entity_id
_entity_poly.type
_entity_poly.pdbx_seq_one_letter_code
_entity_poly.pdbx_strand_id
1 'polypeptide(L)'
;MNITEMRKVQISYGLAGVTALGWATSPHFRCASLLVAPKFLGKEGRVYVLSFVLAAIYKGPVANIWHNLEEVTRSLGCVAELQVNHSRQLWHVSTAPLRRVMEDMRSGQTLNTEVQNISRAFVGLNEEVASEEGYDLQQRQHSDPQLAPSTQQLYEMKTKLRCTCEWGRQEAGSMRCRQWLARGWGYRSPSLLASQGTLDGVLGQRVWGCMGS
;
A
#
# COMPACT_ATOMS: atom_id res chain seq x y z
N MET A 1 -1.53 22.51 31.57
CA MET A 1 -1.05 23.23 32.77
C MET A 1 0.30 22.65 33.18
N ASN A 2 1.40 23.34 32.89
CA ASN A 2 2.75 22.87 33.24
C ASN A 2 3.09 23.34 34.66
N ILE A 3 2.97 22.44 35.64
CA ILE A 3 3.40 22.71 37.02
C ILE A 3 4.94 22.72 37.03
N THR A 4 5.54 23.81 37.49
CA THR A 4 7.00 23.98 37.62
C THR A 4 7.60 22.89 38.50
N GLU A 5 8.73 22.30 38.10
CA GLU A 5 9.38 21.19 38.81
C GLU A 5 9.61 21.48 40.31
N MET A 6 9.99 22.71 40.66
CA MET A 6 10.14 23.13 42.06
C MET A 6 8.85 23.03 42.87
N ARG A 7 7.70 23.34 42.26
CA ARG A 7 6.39 23.25 42.92
C ARG A 7 6.00 21.79 43.16
N LYS A 8 6.34 20.87 42.24
CA LYS A 8 6.13 19.43 42.43
C LYS A 8 6.91 18.91 43.63
N VAL A 9 8.18 19.31 43.72
CA VAL A 9 9.08 18.92 44.82
C VAL A 9 8.56 19.42 46.17
N GLN A 10 8.14 20.68 46.25
CA GLN A 10 7.56 21.25 47.48
C GLN A 10 6.27 20.53 47.90
N ILE A 11 5.37 20.25 46.96
CA ILE A 11 4.14 19.50 47.22
C ILE A 11 4.46 18.09 47.70
N SER A 12 5.44 17.40 47.11
CA SER A 12 5.82 16.05 47.54
C SER A 12 6.39 16.01 48.95
N TYR A 13 7.25 16.98 49.31
CA TYR A 13 7.80 17.06 50.66
C TYR A 13 6.74 17.41 51.70
N GLY A 14 5.82 18.33 51.36
CA GLY A 14 4.68 18.67 52.23
C GLY A 14 3.77 17.47 52.48
N LEU A 15 3.42 16.72 51.42
CA LEU A 15 2.59 15.53 51.54
C LEU A 15 3.27 14.42 52.34
N ALA A 16 4.56 14.19 52.11
CA ALA A 16 5.37 13.23 52.88
C ALA A 16 5.45 13.60 54.36
N GLY A 17 5.62 14.89 54.67
CA GLY A 17 5.63 15.40 56.04
C GLY A 17 4.31 15.18 56.77
N VAL A 18 3.18 15.55 56.13
CA VAL A 18 1.84 15.37 56.72
C VAL A 18 1.51 13.88 56.93
N THR A 19 1.85 13.03 55.96
CA THR A 19 1.64 11.58 56.10
C THR A 19 2.52 10.96 57.18
N ALA A 20 3.79 11.36 57.30
CA ALA A 20 4.67 10.91 58.37
C ALA A 20 4.19 11.35 59.76
N LEU A 21 3.74 12.61 59.89
CA LEU A 21 3.17 13.14 61.12
C LEU A 21 1.85 12.43 61.50
N GLY A 22 0.97 12.18 60.53
CA GLY A 22 -0.25 11.41 60.73
C GLY A 22 0.04 9.97 61.17
N TRP A 23 1.09 9.36 60.63
CA TRP A 23 1.53 8.03 61.00
C TRP A 23 2.15 7.99 62.40
N ALA A 24 2.90 9.02 62.79
CA ALA A 24 3.46 9.12 64.14
C ALA A 24 2.38 9.32 65.21
N THR A 25 1.37 10.16 64.95
CA THR A 25 0.42 10.66 65.96
C THR A 25 -0.85 9.82 66.11
N SER A 26 -1.33 9.14 65.06
CA SER A 26 -2.64 8.48 65.07
C SER A 26 -2.57 6.95 64.87
N PRO A 27 -3.05 6.15 65.85
CA PRO A 27 -3.18 4.69 65.69
C PRO A 27 -4.13 4.30 64.55
N HIS A 28 -5.17 5.10 64.31
CA HIS A 28 -6.12 4.87 63.20
C HIS A 28 -5.44 5.00 61.83
N PHE A 29 -4.54 5.97 61.68
CA PHE A 29 -3.79 6.17 60.44
C PHE A 29 -2.79 5.03 60.18
N ARG A 30 -2.20 4.47 61.25
CA ARG A 30 -1.35 3.27 61.18
C ARG A 30 -2.13 2.05 60.71
N CYS A 31 -3.29 1.78 61.33
CA CYS A 31 -4.14 0.65 60.96
C CYS A 31 -4.66 0.78 59.52
N ALA A 32 -5.13 1.95 59.11
CA ALA A 32 -5.60 2.18 57.73
C ALA A 32 -4.48 1.92 56.71
N SER A 33 -3.28 2.45 56.95
CA SER A 33 -2.12 2.23 56.07
C SER A 33 -1.72 0.75 55.96
N LEU A 34 -1.71 0.03 57.09
CA LEU A 34 -1.40 -1.40 57.15
C LEU A 34 -2.48 -2.28 56.51
N LEU A 35 -3.74 -1.83 56.46
CA LEU A 35 -4.84 -2.53 55.78
C LEU A 35 -4.86 -2.25 54.27
N VAL A 36 -4.38 -1.09 53.83
CA VAL A 36 -4.33 -0.70 52.42
C VAL A 36 -3.26 -1.48 51.65
N ALA A 37 -2.08 -1.73 52.23
CA ALA A 37 -1.01 -2.49 51.57
C ALA A 37 -1.42 -3.93 51.16
N PRO A 38 -2.09 -4.73 52.02
CA PRO A 38 -2.65 -6.03 51.64
C PRO A 38 -3.80 -5.94 50.63
N LYS A 39 -4.57 -4.85 50.62
CA LYS A 39 -5.66 -4.66 49.63
C LYS A 39 -5.13 -4.50 48.21
N PHE A 40 -3.94 -3.91 48.05
CA PHE A 40 -3.24 -3.87 46.76
C PHE A 40 -2.60 -5.20 46.35
N LEU A 41 -2.48 -6.17 47.25
CA LEU A 41 -1.97 -7.52 46.97
C LEU A 41 -3.10 -8.53 46.70
N GLY A 42 -4.36 -8.09 46.75
CA GLY A 42 -5.54 -8.90 46.46
C GLY A 42 -5.95 -8.90 44.97
N LYS A 43 -7.11 -9.50 44.66
CA LYS A 43 -7.65 -9.62 43.29
C LYS A 43 -7.80 -8.26 42.57
N GLU A 44 -8.12 -7.20 43.31
CA GLU A 44 -8.26 -5.82 42.81
C GLU A 44 -6.90 -5.13 42.58
N GLY A 45 -5.82 -5.64 43.20
CA GLY A 45 -4.45 -5.17 43.03
C GLY A 45 -3.93 -5.27 41.61
N ARG A 46 -4.44 -6.24 40.84
CA ARG A 46 -4.07 -6.46 39.44
C ARG A 46 -4.37 -5.23 38.57
N VAL A 47 -5.45 -4.50 38.86
CA VAL A 47 -5.82 -3.28 38.13
C VAL A 47 -4.81 -2.17 38.39
N TYR A 48 -4.30 -2.05 39.61
CA TYR A 48 -3.25 -1.07 39.94
C TYR A 48 -1.92 -1.42 39.27
N VAL A 49 -1.53 -2.70 39.26
CA VAL A 49 -0.34 -3.17 38.54
C VAL A 49 -0.48 -2.91 37.03
N LEU A 50 -1.62 -3.24 36.43
CA LEU A 50 -1.91 -2.95 35.03
C LEU A 50 -1.85 -1.46 34.72
N SER A 51 -2.41 -0.62 35.60
CA SER A 51 -2.37 0.85 35.44
C SER A 51 -0.94 1.39 35.52
N PHE A 52 -0.11 0.86 36.42
CA PHE A 52 1.30 1.22 36.53
C PHE A 52 2.09 0.79 35.27
N VAL A 53 1.85 -0.42 34.77
CA VAL A 53 2.46 -0.92 33.53
C VAL A 53 2.04 -0.05 32.34
N LEU A 54 0.77 0.31 32.22
CA LEU A 54 0.28 1.22 31.18
C LEU A 54 0.94 2.60 31.28
N ALA A 55 1.09 3.15 32.49
CA ALA A 55 1.78 4.42 32.70
C ALA A 55 3.28 4.35 32.31
N ALA A 56 3.94 3.22 32.56
CA ALA A 56 5.32 2.98 32.13
C ALA A 56 5.44 2.87 30.61
N ILE A 57 4.51 2.17 29.95
CA ILE A 57 4.43 2.06 28.49
C ILE A 57 4.20 3.44 27.85
N TYR A 58 3.35 4.27 28.46
CA TYR A 58 3.05 5.61 27.94
C TYR A 58 4.25 6.56 27.96
N LYS A 59 5.14 6.43 28.96
CA LYS A 59 6.35 7.27 29.07
C LYS A 59 7.54 6.76 28.25
N GLY A 60 7.56 5.48 27.87
CA GLY A 60 8.66 4.88 27.12
C GLY A 60 8.35 4.73 25.62
N PRO A 61 7.90 3.54 25.18
CA PRO A 61 7.75 3.20 23.76
C PRO A 61 6.75 4.08 23.00
N VAL A 62 5.72 4.61 23.68
CA VAL A 62 4.68 5.42 23.03
C VAL A 62 5.24 6.74 22.48
N ALA A 63 6.16 7.40 23.19
CA ALA A 63 6.80 8.62 22.69
C ALA A 63 7.62 8.38 21.41
N ASN A 64 8.29 7.22 21.32
CA ASN A 64 9.03 6.81 20.13
C ASN A 64 8.08 6.51 18.96
N ILE A 65 6.96 5.83 19.21
CA ILE A 65 5.95 5.56 18.17
C ILE A 65 5.36 6.86 17.65
N TRP A 66 5.07 7.83 18.52
CA TRP A 66 4.57 9.14 18.12
C TRP A 66 5.53 9.88 17.19
N HIS A 67 6.82 9.87 17.51
CA HIS A 67 7.82 10.52 16.66
C HIS A 67 7.92 9.84 15.27
N ASN A 68 7.91 8.51 15.23
CA ASN A 68 7.90 7.77 13.96
C ASN A 68 6.60 8.00 13.18
N LEU A 69 5.47 8.13 13.86
CA LEU A 69 4.17 8.38 13.24
C LEU A 69 4.13 9.74 12.54
N GLU A 70 4.76 10.76 13.13
CA GLU A 70 4.88 12.09 12.52
C GLU A 70 5.60 12.02 11.15
N GLU A 71 6.72 11.30 11.08
CA GLU A 71 7.46 11.12 9.83
C GLU A 71 6.67 10.28 8.80
N VAL A 72 5.95 9.25 9.26
CA VAL A 72 5.05 8.45 8.41
C VAL A 72 3.92 9.33 7.85
N THR A 73 3.30 10.19 8.66
CA THR A 73 2.24 11.10 8.17
C THR A 73 2.77 12.08 7.13
N ARG A 74 4.00 12.58 7.31
CA ARG A 74 4.65 13.48 6.34
C ARG A 74 4.90 12.80 5.00
N SER A 75 5.40 11.56 5.01
CA SER A 75 5.62 10.78 3.78
C SER A 75 4.32 10.38 3.08
N LEU A 76 3.27 10.02 3.83
CA LEU A 76 1.94 9.75 3.29
C LEU A 76 1.33 10.97 2.59
N GLY A 77 1.55 12.17 3.13
CA GLY A 77 1.13 13.42 2.47
C GLY A 77 1.75 13.59 1.09
N CYS A 78 3.07 13.36 0.98
CA CYS A 78 3.77 13.42 -0.30
C CYS A 78 3.27 12.36 -1.30
N VAL A 79 3.02 11.13 -0.83
CA VAL A 79 2.45 10.06 -1.67
C VAL A 79 1.04 10.44 -2.15
N ALA A 80 0.20 10.99 -1.27
CA ALA A 80 -1.15 11.42 -1.62
C ALA A 80 -1.15 12.55 -2.65
N GLU A 81 -0.29 13.55 -2.51
CA GLU A 81 -0.14 14.63 -3.50
C GLU A 81 0.32 14.10 -4.86
N LEU A 82 1.32 13.22 -4.87
CA LEU A 82 1.80 12.59 -6.10
C LEU A 82 0.69 11.77 -6.77
N GLN A 83 -0.07 11.00 -5.99
CA GLN A 83 -1.15 10.15 -6.48
C GLN A 83 -2.31 10.98 -7.05
N VAL A 84 -2.67 12.10 -6.42
CA VAL A 84 -3.67 13.05 -6.94
C VAL A 84 -3.18 13.70 -8.24
N ASN A 85 -1.92 14.13 -8.29
CA ASN A 85 -1.39 14.80 -9.49
C ASN A 85 -1.34 13.87 -10.70
N HIS A 86 -0.84 12.65 -10.53
CA HIS A 86 -0.85 11.63 -11.60
C HIS A 86 -2.27 11.24 -12.01
N SER A 87 -3.20 11.10 -11.06
CA SER A 87 -4.60 10.79 -11.36
C SER A 87 -5.26 11.90 -12.17
N ARG A 88 -4.99 13.16 -11.84
CA ARG A 88 -5.51 14.33 -12.55
C ARG A 88 -4.95 14.41 -13.98
N GLN A 89 -3.66 14.17 -14.15
CA GLN A 89 -3.04 14.12 -15.48
C GLN A 89 -3.62 12.99 -16.33
N LEU A 90 -3.75 11.79 -15.76
CA LEU A 90 -4.34 10.65 -16.46
C LEU A 90 -5.80 10.91 -16.82
N TRP A 91 -6.58 11.50 -15.92
CA TRP A 91 -7.97 11.89 -16.16
C TRP A 91 -8.09 12.89 -17.31
N HIS A 92 -7.23 13.92 -17.35
CA HIS A 92 -7.24 14.89 -18.44
C HIS A 92 -6.92 14.25 -19.79
N VAL A 93 -5.93 13.36 -19.85
CA VAL A 93 -5.55 12.67 -21.08
C VAL A 93 -6.62 11.68 -21.53
N SER A 94 -7.28 10.97 -20.61
CA SER A 94 -8.31 9.98 -20.93
C SER A 94 -9.67 10.61 -21.29
N THR A 95 -10.02 11.75 -20.69
CA THR A 95 -11.29 12.44 -20.98
C THR A 95 -11.22 13.38 -22.18
N ALA A 96 -10.03 13.83 -22.59
CA ALA A 96 -9.85 14.65 -23.78
C ALA A 96 -10.41 14.03 -25.08
N PRO A 97 -10.15 12.75 -25.43
CA PRO A 97 -10.75 12.13 -26.61
C PRO A 97 -12.27 11.94 -26.45
N LEU A 98 -12.75 11.58 -25.26
CA LEU A 98 -14.18 11.39 -24.99
C LEU A 98 -14.97 12.69 -25.21
N ARG A 99 -14.42 13.84 -24.78
CA ARG A 99 -15.01 15.16 -25.05
C ARG A 99 -15.09 15.46 -26.54
N ARG A 100 -14.03 15.19 -27.32
CA ARG A 100 -14.06 15.43 -28.77
C ARG A 100 -15.13 14.59 -29.47
N VAL A 101 -15.28 13.33 -29.08
CA VAL A 101 -16.33 12.46 -29.63
C VAL A 101 -17.73 12.98 -29.25
N MET A 102 -17.94 13.44 -28.02
CA MET A 102 -19.22 14.05 -27.60
C MET A 102 -19.53 15.36 -28.33
N GLU A 103 -18.52 16.19 -28.58
CA GLU A 103 -18.64 17.44 -29.34
C GLU A 103 -19.00 17.16 -30.82
N ASP A 104 -18.37 16.15 -31.42
CA ASP A 104 -18.61 15.74 -32.80
C ASP A 104 -19.98 15.07 -32.99
N MET A 105 -20.43 14.25 -32.01
CA MET A 105 -21.81 13.75 -31.98
C MET A 105 -22.84 14.87 -31.86
N ARG A 106 -22.51 15.95 -31.14
CA ARG A 106 -23.39 17.12 -30.99
C ARG A 106 -23.37 18.04 -32.22
N SER A 107 -22.28 18.08 -32.97
CA SER A 107 -22.16 18.85 -34.21
C SER A 107 -22.92 18.19 -35.38
N GLY A 108 -23.15 16.87 -35.32
CA GLY A 108 -24.14 16.11 -36.11
C GLY A 108 -23.98 16.08 -37.63
N GLN A 109 -23.11 16.92 -38.20
CA GLN A 109 -22.95 17.11 -39.64
C GLN A 109 -21.78 16.31 -40.22
N THR A 110 -20.69 16.15 -39.46
CA THR A 110 -19.47 15.41 -39.81
C THR A 110 -19.63 13.90 -39.63
N LEU A 111 -20.23 13.46 -38.52
CA LEU A 111 -20.43 12.03 -38.24
C LEU A 111 -21.38 11.35 -39.25
N ASN A 112 -22.47 12.02 -39.65
CA ASN A 112 -23.46 11.44 -40.57
C ASN A 112 -22.87 11.29 -41.99
N THR A 113 -22.02 12.23 -42.41
CA THR A 113 -21.34 12.16 -43.69
C THR A 113 -20.22 11.13 -43.69
N GLU A 114 -19.43 11.00 -42.61
CA GLU A 114 -18.41 9.95 -42.49
C GLU A 114 -19.01 8.55 -42.35
N VAL A 115 -20.07 8.36 -41.56
CA VAL A 115 -20.77 7.06 -41.42
C VAL A 115 -21.41 6.64 -42.74
N GLN A 116 -22.01 7.57 -43.48
CA GLN A 116 -22.52 7.26 -44.82
C GLN A 116 -21.38 6.94 -45.81
N ASN A 117 -20.23 7.59 -45.70
CA ASN A 117 -19.10 7.34 -46.59
C ASN A 117 -18.45 5.97 -46.31
N ILE A 118 -18.28 5.62 -45.03
CA ILE A 118 -17.79 4.31 -44.59
C ILE A 118 -18.79 3.20 -44.98
N SER A 119 -20.09 3.45 -44.81
CA SER A 119 -21.14 2.51 -45.22
C SER A 119 -21.14 2.26 -46.73
N ARG A 120 -21.00 3.31 -47.55
CA ARG A 120 -20.87 3.18 -49.01
C ARG A 120 -19.59 2.43 -49.43
N ALA A 121 -18.47 2.66 -48.74
CA ALA A 121 -17.23 1.93 -49.01
C ALA A 121 -17.36 0.44 -48.64
N PHE A 122 -18.06 0.11 -47.55
CA PHE A 122 -18.34 -1.27 -47.17
C PHE A 122 -19.33 -1.96 -48.12
N VAL A 123 -20.32 -1.24 -48.65
CA VAL A 123 -21.25 -1.78 -49.67
C VAL A 123 -20.49 -2.09 -50.96
N GLY A 124 -19.59 -1.21 -51.40
CA GLY A 124 -18.75 -1.47 -52.58
C GLY A 124 -17.77 -2.64 -52.40
N LEU A 125 -17.20 -2.81 -51.20
CA LEU A 125 -16.38 -3.98 -50.86
C LEU A 125 -17.19 -5.28 -50.77
N ASN A 126 -18.44 -5.21 -50.34
CA ASN A 126 -19.34 -6.36 -50.27
C ASN A 126 -19.77 -6.84 -51.68
N GLU A 127 -19.78 -5.95 -52.66
CA GLU A 127 -20.10 -6.26 -54.06
C GLU A 127 -18.94 -7.01 -54.76
N GLU A 128 -17.69 -6.75 -54.37
CA GLU A 128 -16.50 -7.49 -54.84
C GLU A 128 -16.39 -8.91 -54.21
N VAL A 129 -16.89 -9.09 -52.99
CA VAL A 129 -16.82 -10.36 -52.23
C VAL A 129 -18.07 -11.23 -52.44
N ALA A 130 -19.16 -10.67 -52.98
CA ALA A 130 -20.39 -11.39 -53.31
C ALA A 130 -20.36 -12.04 -54.72
N SER A 131 -19.18 -12.33 -55.27
CA SER A 131 -19.08 -13.24 -56.41
C SER A 131 -19.28 -14.69 -55.92
N GLU A 132 -20.42 -15.26 -56.28
CA GLU A 132 -20.84 -16.62 -55.96
C GLU A 132 -20.19 -17.61 -56.95
N GLU A 133 -18.87 -17.80 -56.87
CA GLU A 133 -18.18 -18.85 -57.62
C GLU A 133 -17.00 -19.43 -56.82
N GLY A 134 -17.16 -20.68 -56.38
CA GLY A 134 -16.02 -21.56 -56.06
C GLY A 134 -15.85 -22.01 -54.61
N TYR A 135 -16.89 -22.54 -53.96
CA TYR A 135 -16.68 -23.55 -52.92
C TYR A 135 -16.51 -24.92 -53.60
N ASP A 136 -15.26 -25.41 -53.78
CA ASP A 136 -14.76 -26.59 -53.06
C ASP A 136 -13.36 -27.08 -53.48
N LEU A 137 -12.67 -27.63 -52.47
CA LEU A 137 -11.56 -28.58 -52.46
C LEU A 137 -10.22 -28.22 -53.16
N GLN A 138 -9.12 -28.18 -52.39
CA GLN A 138 -8.12 -29.28 -52.38
C GLN A 138 -7.00 -29.07 -51.34
N GLN A 139 -7.07 -29.87 -50.28
CA GLN A 139 -5.95 -30.53 -49.60
C GLN A 139 -4.53 -30.15 -50.06
N ARG A 140 -3.83 -29.30 -49.31
CA ARG A 140 -2.35 -29.35 -49.25
C ARG A 140 -1.82 -28.95 -47.88
N GLN A 141 -1.31 -29.96 -47.21
CA GLN A 141 -0.62 -29.91 -45.94
C GLN A 141 0.86 -29.55 -46.18
N HIS A 142 1.36 -28.61 -45.37
CA HIS A 142 2.76 -28.28 -45.04
C HIS A 142 3.76 -27.89 -46.16
N SER A 143 4.35 -26.69 -46.05
CA SER A 143 5.65 -26.48 -45.37
C SER A 143 6.01 -24.98 -45.28
N ASP A 144 6.45 -24.60 -44.08
CA ASP A 144 6.77 -23.29 -43.46
C ASP A 144 7.61 -22.27 -44.28
N PRO A 145 7.27 -20.96 -44.19
CA PRO A 145 8.32 -19.97 -43.92
C PRO A 145 7.92 -18.86 -42.93
N GLN A 146 8.83 -18.64 -41.98
CA GLN A 146 9.11 -17.37 -41.30
C GLN A 146 8.00 -16.80 -40.41
N LEU A 147 8.03 -17.28 -39.17
CA LEU A 147 7.14 -16.96 -38.05
C LEU A 147 7.27 -15.50 -37.57
N ALA A 148 6.76 -14.53 -38.33
CA ALA A 148 6.48 -13.20 -37.80
C ALA A 148 5.12 -13.24 -37.07
N PRO A 149 5.07 -13.01 -35.75
CA PRO A 149 3.82 -13.08 -34.99
C PRO A 149 2.84 -12.02 -35.49
N SER A 150 1.56 -12.38 -35.58
CA SER A 150 0.53 -11.42 -35.97
C SER A 150 0.51 -10.24 -35.01
N THR A 151 0.10 -9.06 -35.48
CA THR A 151 0.02 -7.84 -34.65
C THR A 151 -0.80 -8.09 -33.38
N GLN A 152 -1.88 -8.86 -33.46
CA GLN A 152 -2.69 -9.25 -32.30
C GLN A 152 -1.91 -10.10 -31.28
N GLN A 153 -1.14 -11.08 -31.74
CA GLN A 153 -0.28 -11.89 -30.86
C GLN A 153 0.85 -11.05 -30.24
N LEU A 154 1.38 -10.07 -30.98
CA LEU A 154 2.38 -9.14 -30.46
C LEU A 154 1.82 -8.25 -29.34
N TYR A 155 0.60 -7.75 -29.49
CA TYR A 155 -0.07 -6.95 -28.44
C TYR A 155 -0.39 -7.79 -27.20
N GLU A 156 -0.89 -9.02 -27.37
CA GLU A 156 -1.10 -9.93 -26.23
C GLU A 156 0.19 -10.24 -25.49
N MET A 157 1.27 -10.54 -26.22
CA MET A 157 2.57 -10.84 -25.63
C MET A 157 3.12 -9.64 -24.87
N LYS A 158 3.06 -8.44 -25.46
CA LYS A 158 3.52 -7.20 -24.82
C LYS A 158 2.74 -6.88 -23.54
N THR A 159 1.43 -7.14 -23.54
CA THR A 159 0.56 -6.89 -22.38
C THR A 159 0.86 -7.88 -21.25
N LYS A 160 0.97 -9.18 -21.57
CA LYS A 160 1.34 -10.22 -20.59
C LYS A 160 2.73 -9.97 -19.98
N LEU A 161 3.69 -9.50 -20.77
CA LEU A 161 5.02 -9.12 -20.26
C LEU A 161 4.93 -7.95 -19.27
N ARG A 162 4.18 -6.89 -19.58
CA ARG A 162 4.05 -5.76 -18.65
C ARG A 162 3.46 -6.17 -17.29
N CYS A 163 2.41 -7.00 -17.30
CA CYS A 163 1.82 -7.50 -16.07
C CYS A 163 2.82 -8.31 -15.22
N THR A 164 3.67 -9.13 -15.85
CA THR A 164 4.68 -9.92 -15.13
C THR A 164 5.85 -9.07 -14.62
N CYS A 165 6.28 -8.06 -15.37
CA CYS A 165 7.31 -7.12 -14.94
C CYS A 165 6.84 -6.24 -13.76
N GLU A 166 5.61 -5.73 -13.83
CA GLU A 166 5.01 -4.91 -12.77
C GLU A 166 4.78 -5.73 -11.50
N TRP A 167 4.26 -6.96 -11.63
CA TRP A 167 4.12 -7.91 -10.53
C TRP A 167 5.48 -8.20 -9.85
N GLY A 168 6.51 -8.55 -10.63
CA GLY A 168 7.84 -8.83 -10.10
C GLY A 168 8.48 -7.63 -9.40
N ARG A 169 8.27 -6.41 -9.92
CA ARG A 169 8.76 -5.17 -9.29
C ARG A 169 8.07 -4.91 -7.95
N GLN A 170 6.76 -5.18 -7.85
CA GLN A 170 5.98 -5.02 -6.63
C GLN A 170 6.39 -6.04 -5.56
N GLU A 171 6.59 -7.31 -5.93
CA GLU A 171 7.08 -8.34 -5.00
C GLU A 171 8.49 -8.04 -4.49
N ALA A 172 9.40 -7.59 -5.39
CA ALA A 172 10.75 -7.20 -5.01
C ALA A 172 10.74 -6.03 -4.00
N GLY A 173 9.86 -5.05 -4.21
CA GLY A 173 9.65 -3.94 -3.27
C GLY A 173 9.17 -4.42 -1.91
N SER A 174 8.19 -5.33 -1.88
CA SER A 174 7.66 -5.92 -0.66
C SER A 174 8.72 -6.74 0.11
N MET A 175 9.56 -7.51 -0.57
CA MET A 175 10.67 -8.25 0.05
C MET A 175 11.74 -7.32 0.63
N ARG A 176 12.15 -6.26 -0.08
CA ARG A 176 13.12 -5.28 0.44
C ARG A 176 12.60 -4.58 1.69
N CYS A 177 11.32 -4.22 1.71
CA CYS A 177 10.68 -3.61 2.87
C CYS A 177 10.67 -4.58 4.07
N ARG A 178 10.31 -5.86 3.84
CA ARG A 178 10.37 -6.91 4.86
C ARG A 178 11.78 -7.17 5.40
N GLN A 179 12.79 -7.21 4.53
CA GLN A 179 14.19 -7.34 4.95
C GLN A 179 14.67 -6.14 5.76
N TRP A 180 14.32 -4.92 5.36
CA TRP A 180 14.68 -3.70 6.07
C TRP A 180 14.07 -3.68 7.48
N LEU A 181 12.79 -4.05 7.58
CA LEU A 181 12.10 -4.23 8.87
C LEU A 181 12.77 -5.32 9.73
N ALA A 182 13.15 -6.46 9.17
CA ALA A 182 13.82 -7.54 9.90
C ALA A 182 15.21 -7.13 10.43
N ARG A 183 15.94 -6.28 9.69
CA ARG A 183 17.24 -5.73 10.11
C ARG A 183 17.11 -4.67 11.20
N GLY A 184 16.09 -3.81 11.12
CA GLY A 184 15.84 -2.75 12.11
C GLY A 184 15.30 -3.26 13.45
N TRP A 185 14.57 -4.38 13.45
CA TRP A 185 13.84 -4.88 14.63
C TRP A 185 14.39 -6.19 15.21
N GLY A 186 15.57 -6.66 14.80
CA GLY A 186 16.24 -7.83 15.39
C GLY A 186 15.46 -9.16 15.28
N TYR A 187 14.38 -9.22 14.48
CA TYR A 187 13.54 -10.41 14.35
C TYR A 187 14.08 -11.30 13.22
N ARG A 188 14.91 -12.30 13.59
CA ARG A 188 15.52 -13.23 12.65
C ARG A 188 14.63 -14.47 12.50
N SER A 189 13.66 -14.44 11.59
CA SER A 189 12.87 -15.63 11.24
C SER A 189 13.70 -16.57 10.33
N PRO A 190 13.98 -17.82 10.73
CA PRO A 190 14.82 -18.75 9.95
C PRO A 190 14.25 -19.12 8.58
N SER A 191 12.93 -18.98 8.38
CA SER A 191 12.24 -19.31 7.13
C SER A 191 12.44 -18.30 5.99
N LEU A 192 12.96 -17.09 6.27
CA LEU A 192 13.22 -16.08 5.23
C LEU A 192 14.57 -16.29 4.52
N LEU A 193 15.59 -16.81 5.22
CA LEU A 193 16.93 -17.00 4.67
C LEU A 193 17.00 -18.11 3.61
N ALA A 194 16.22 -19.18 3.76
CA ALA A 194 16.19 -20.28 2.80
C ALA A 194 15.46 -19.94 1.49
N SER A 195 14.54 -18.98 1.51
CA SER A 195 13.78 -18.55 0.33
C SER A 195 14.48 -17.44 -0.47
N GLN A 196 15.40 -16.71 0.18
CA GLN A 196 16.13 -15.58 -0.40
C GLN A 196 17.00 -15.99 -1.60
N GLY A 197 17.78 -17.08 -1.47
CA GLY A 197 18.74 -17.50 -2.50
C GLY A 197 18.10 -17.99 -3.80
N THR A 198 16.91 -18.59 -3.72
CA THR A 198 16.23 -19.20 -4.88
C THR A 198 15.32 -18.19 -5.60
N LEU A 199 14.71 -17.24 -4.87
CA LEU A 199 13.85 -16.21 -5.45
C LEU A 199 14.61 -15.03 -6.02
N ASP A 200 15.74 -14.60 -5.43
CA ASP A 200 16.54 -13.49 -5.95
C ASP A 200 17.10 -13.79 -7.36
N GLY A 201 17.43 -15.07 -7.66
CA GLY A 201 17.84 -15.49 -9.00
C GLY A 201 16.72 -15.45 -10.04
N VAL A 202 15.51 -15.87 -9.68
CA VAL A 202 14.34 -15.92 -10.58
C VAL A 202 13.72 -14.53 -10.79
N LEU A 203 13.63 -13.71 -9.74
CA LEU A 203 13.19 -12.32 -9.86
C LEU A 203 14.23 -11.45 -10.56
N GLY A 204 15.52 -11.67 -10.30
CA GLY A 204 16.62 -10.96 -10.96
C GLY A 204 16.61 -11.16 -12.48
N GLN A 205 16.42 -12.39 -12.94
CA GLN A 205 16.27 -12.69 -14.38
C GLN A 205 15.03 -12.05 -15.00
N ARG A 206 13.88 -12.06 -14.31
CA ARG A 206 12.64 -11.45 -14.83
C ARG A 206 12.73 -9.93 -14.89
N VAL A 207 13.32 -9.26 -13.90
CA VAL A 207 13.45 -7.80 -13.87
C VAL A 207 14.48 -7.31 -14.90
N TRP A 208 15.61 -8.00 -15.06
CA TRP A 208 16.61 -7.66 -16.08
C TRP A 208 16.09 -7.89 -17.51
N GLY A 209 15.35 -8.98 -17.75
CA GLY A 209 14.72 -9.23 -19.05
C GLY A 209 13.68 -8.18 -19.47
N CYS A 210 13.12 -7.43 -18.50
CA CYS A 210 12.17 -6.35 -18.76
C CYS A 210 12.81 -4.97 -19.02
N MET A 211 14.09 -4.78 -18.67
CA MET A 211 14.81 -3.50 -18.88
C MET A 211 15.61 -3.45 -20.19
N GLY A 212 15.74 -4.59 -20.88
CA GLY A 212 16.57 -4.74 -22.09
C GLY A 212 15.85 -4.79 -23.44
N SER A 213 14.55 -4.48 -23.51
CA SER A 213 13.74 -4.49 -24.75
C SER A 213 12.98 -3.19 -24.99
#